data_AF-A0A2V9T0S8-F1
#
_entry.id   AF-A0A2V9T0S8-F1
#
_cell.length_a   1.000
_cell.length_b   1.000
_cell.length_c   1.000
_cell.angle_alpha   90.00
_cell.angle_beta   90.00
_cell.angle_gamma   90.00
#
_symmetry.space_group_name_H-M   'P 1'
#
loop_
_entity.id
_entity.type
_entity.pdbx_description
1 polymer ?
#
loop_
_entity_poly.entity_id
_entity_poly.type
_entity_poly.pdbx_seq_one_letter_code
_entity_poly.pdbx_strand_id
1 'polypeptide(L)' 'MQTATHTSTQPTWKQVFKDAVLELDPIRFQPKLQAAQKAIEDRLSGLCAGAANHRELMELEDARRTISFLARQEQQT' A
#
# COMPACT_ATOMS: atom_id res chain seq x y z
N MET A 1 -37.44 -7.72 -2.00
CA MET A 1 -36.40 -6.75 -2.43
C MET A 1 -35.08 -7.18 -1.80
N GLN A 2 -34.24 -7.91 -2.54
CA GLN A 2 -32.90 -8.30 -2.08
C GLN A 2 -31.93 -7.25 -2.63
N THR A 3 -31.30 -6.45 -1.77
CA THR A 3 -30.19 -5.58 -2.17
C THR A 3 -28.90 -6.18 -1.65
N ALA A 4 -28.24 -6.95 -2.50
CA ALA A 4 -26.85 -7.32 -2.33
C ALA A 4 -25.98 -6.07 -2.47
N THR A 5 -25.71 -5.37 -1.38
CA THR A 5 -24.65 -4.37 -1.34
C THR A 5 -23.33 -5.11 -1.32
N HIS A 6 -22.71 -5.22 -2.50
CA HIS A 6 -21.28 -5.50 -2.67
C HIS A 6 -20.49 -4.49 -1.81
N THR A 7 -20.19 -4.82 -0.54
CA THR A 7 -19.02 -4.27 0.12
C THR A 7 -17.82 -5.00 -0.46
N SER A 8 -17.48 -4.63 -1.69
CA SER A 8 -16.16 -4.91 -2.25
C SER A 8 -15.17 -4.21 -1.34
N THR A 9 -14.74 -4.89 -0.28
CA THR A 9 -13.71 -4.46 0.65
C THR A 9 -12.43 -4.33 -0.14
N GLN A 10 -12.24 -3.17 -0.77
CA GLN A 10 -10.96 -2.82 -1.35
C GLN A 10 -9.93 -2.96 -0.23
N PRO A 11 -8.83 -3.70 -0.46
CA PRO A 11 -7.83 -3.90 0.58
C PRO A 11 -7.29 -2.55 1.02
N THR A 12 -7.28 -2.31 2.34
CA THR A 12 -6.67 -1.09 2.89
C THR A 12 -5.20 -1.01 2.48
N TRP A 13 -4.66 0.20 2.35
CA TRP A 13 -3.24 0.40 2.01
C TRP A 13 -2.29 -0.41 2.92
N LYS A 14 -2.68 -0.62 4.19
CA LYS A 14 -1.95 -1.46 5.16
C LYS A 14 -1.89 -2.93 4.77
N GLN A 15 -2.99 -3.47 4.25
CA GLN A 15 -3.04 -4.86 3.80
C GLN A 15 -2.19 -5.06 2.56
N VAL A 16 -2.33 -4.17 1.56
CA VAL A 16 -1.52 -4.24 0.33
C VAL A 16 -0.03 -4.08 0.64
N PHE A 17 0.31 -3.17 1.55
CA PHE A 17 1.68 -3.00 2.05
C PHE A 17 2.22 -4.27 2.73
N LYS A 18 1.45 -4.87 3.65
CA LYS A 18 1.85 -6.10 4.34
C LYS A 18 2.05 -7.25 3.35
N ASP A 19 1.15 -7.39 2.38
CA ASP A 19 1.22 -8.45 1.37
C ASP A 19 2.45 -8.31 0.46
N ALA A 20 2.92 -7.08 0.23
CA ALA A 20 4.14 -6.81 -0.52
C ALA A 20 5.41 -7.09 0.29
N VAL A 21 5.48 -6.63 1.55
CA VAL A 21 6.66 -6.82 2.41
C VAL A 21 6.89 -8.30 2.78
N LEU A 22 5.82 -9.09 2.84
CA LEU A 22 5.88 -10.53 3.14
C LEU A 22 5.93 -11.42 1.89
N GLU A 23 5.93 -10.86 0.69
CA GLU A 23 6.08 -11.67 -0.53
C GLU A 23 7.53 -12.14 -0.66
N LEU A 24 7.70 -13.45 -0.87
CA LEU A 24 9.00 -14.10 -0.99
C LEU A 24 9.26 -14.63 -2.41
N ASP A 25 8.22 -14.73 -3.23
CA ASP A 25 8.33 -15.09 -4.64
C ASP A 25 8.77 -13.86 -5.46
N PRO A 26 9.99 -13.84 -6.03
CA PRO A 26 10.52 -12.69 -6.77
C PRO A 26 9.64 -12.30 -7.97
N ILE A 27 8.96 -13.28 -8.59
CA ILE A 27 8.08 -13.03 -9.74
C ILE A 27 6.84 -12.24 -9.31
N ARG A 28 6.34 -12.49 -8.10
CA ARG A 28 5.14 -11.83 -7.54
C ARG A 28 5.49 -10.61 -6.70
N PHE A 29 6.73 -10.49 -6.27
CA PHE A 29 7.23 -9.40 -5.45
C PHE A 29 7.07 -8.06 -6.15
N GLN A 30 7.60 -7.92 -7.36
CA GLN A 30 7.55 -6.66 -8.13
C GLN A 30 6.10 -6.15 -8.34
N PRO A 31 5.14 -6.96 -8.86
CA PRO A 31 3.75 -6.51 -8.99
C PRO A 31 3.10 -6.10 -7.66
N LYS A 32 3.37 -6.82 -6.57
CA LYS A 32 2.82 -6.48 -5.25
C LYS A 32 3.44 -5.22 -4.68
N LEU A 33 4.74 -5.02 -4.90
CA LEU A 33 5.45 -3.82 -4.48
C LEU A 33 4.89 -2.58 -5.18
N GLN A 34 4.63 -2.66 -6.48
CA GLN A 34 3.97 -1.60 -7.25
C GLN A 34 2.54 -1.33 -6.76
N ALA A 35 1.77 -2.38 -6.47
CA ALA A 35 0.42 -2.25 -5.93
C ALA A 35 0.42 -1.56 -4.55
N ALA A 36 1.36 -1.92 -3.68
CA ALA A 36 1.54 -1.29 -2.37
C ALA A 36 1.94 0.18 -2.50
N GLN A 37 2.89 0.50 -3.39
CA GLN A 37 3.28 1.88 -3.66
C GLN A 37 2.08 2.72 -4.08
N LYS A 38 1.31 2.23 -5.07
CA LYS A 38 0.11 2.92 -5.56
C LYS A 38 -0.92 3.14 -4.45
N ALA A 39 -1.20 2.12 -3.64
CA ALA A 39 -2.19 2.24 -2.56
C ALA A 39 -1.77 3.27 -1.49
N ILE A 40 -0.47 3.37 -1.20
CA ILE A 40 0.08 4.36 -0.27
C ILE A 40 -0.03 5.79 -0.85
N GLU A 41 0.31 5.98 -2.12
CA GLU A 41 0.22 7.27 -2.81
C GLU A 41 -1.23 7.74 -2.95
N ASP A 42 -2.15 6.83 -3.32
CA ASP A 42 -3.58 7.10 -3.38
C ASP A 42 -4.12 7.52 -1.99
N ARG A 43 -3.67 6.87 -0.91
CA ARG A 43 -4.08 7.26 0.45
C ARG A 43 -3.49 8.60 0.88
N LEU A 44 -2.21 8.85 0.61
CA LEU A 44 -1.55 10.12 0.91
C LEU A 44 -2.25 11.29 0.22
N SER A 45 -2.61 11.13 -1.06
CA SER A 45 -3.34 12.16 -1.81
C SER A 45 -4.74 12.42 -1.23
N GLY A 46 -5.44 11.38 -0.79
CA GLY A 46 -6.74 11.49 -0.14
C GLY A 46 -6.72 12.14 1.25
N LEU A 47 -5.62 11.98 2.02
CA LEU A 47 -5.49 12.54 3.37
C LEU A 47 -5.24 14.06 3.40
N CYS A 48 -4.65 14.63 2.36
CA CYS A 48 -4.47 16.08 2.25
C CYS A 48 -5.80 16.86 2.18
N ALA A 49 -6.92 16.21 1.84
CA ALA A 49 -8.19 16.87 1.54
C ALA A 49 -9.13 17.07 2.76
N GLY A 50 -8.87 16.47 3.92
CA GLY A 50 -9.75 16.63 5.07
C GLY A 50 -9.23 15.97 6.34
N ALA A 51 -8.81 16.79 7.31
CA ALA A 51 -8.40 16.39 8.67
C ALA A 51 -7.46 15.16 8.70
N ALA A 52 -6.21 15.36 8.27
CA ALA A 52 -5.20 14.31 8.30
C ALA A 52 -4.94 13.82 9.74
N ASN A 53 -5.13 12.51 9.97
CA ASN A 53 -4.65 11.85 11.18
C ASN A 53 -3.11 11.83 11.12
N HIS A 54 -2.45 12.64 11.94
CA HIS A 54 -0.99 12.76 11.97
C HIS A 54 -0.28 11.40 12.11
N ARG A 55 -0.87 10.48 12.89
CA ARG A 55 -0.36 9.12 13.03
C ARG A 55 -0.44 8.34 11.73
N GLU A 56 -1.56 8.41 11.01
CA GLU A 56 -1.70 7.69 9.73
C GLU A 56 -0.73 8.26 8.68
N LEU A 57 -0.50 9.57 8.69
CA LEU A 57 0.48 10.21 7.81
C LEU A 57 1.90 9.68 8.07
N MET A 58 2.33 9.61 9.34
CA MET A 58 3.62 9.02 9.70
C MET A 58 3.73 7.57 9.23
N GLU A 59 2.69 6.76 9.49
CA GLU A 59 2.67 5.35 9.07
C GLU A 59 2.77 5.19 7.54
N LEU A 60 2.14 6.08 6.76
CA LEU A 60 2.21 6.09 5.29
C LEU A 60 3.57 6.55 4.77
N GLU A 61 4.19 7.56 5.39
CA GLU A 61 5.53 8.01 5.01
C GLU A 61 6.58 6.92 5.25
N ASP A 62 6.50 6.23 6.39
CA ASP A 62 7.38 5.11 6.70
C ASP A 62 7.16 3.94 5.74
N ALA A 63 5.90 3.59 5.45
CA ALA A 63 5.58 2.55 4.46
C ALA A 63 6.14 2.90 3.07
N ARG A 64 6.03 4.17 2.63
CA ARG A 64 6.61 4.65 1.36
C ARG A 64 8.13 4.49 1.32
N ARG A 65 8.83 4.80 2.43
CA ARG A 65 10.28 4.62 2.55
C ARG A 65 10.66 3.14 2.47
N THR A 66 9.94 2.27 3.17
CA THR A 66 10.17 0.81 3.11
C THR A 66 10.02 0.27 1.69
N ILE A 67 8.94 0.63 1.00
CA ILE A 67 8.72 0.20 -0.40
C ILE A 67 9.84 0.69 -1.32
N SER A 68 10.26 1.95 -1.16
CA SER A 68 11.36 2.53 -1.95
C SER A 68 12.69 1.82 -1.70
N PHE A 69 12.96 1.40 -0.46
CA PHE A 69 14.13 0.62 -0.11
C PHE A 69 14.11 -0.78 -0.74
N LEU A 70 12.98 -1.49 -0.60
CA LEU A 70 12.79 -2.82 -1.19
C LEU A 70 12.93 -2.82 -2.71
N ALA A 71 12.39 -1.80 -3.38
CA ALA A 71 12.52 -1.64 -4.83
C ALA A 71 13.98 -1.49 -5.28
N ARG A 72 14.83 -0.85 -4.46
CA ARG A 72 16.26 -0.70 -4.75
C ARG A 72 17.04 -1.99 -4.52
N GLN A 73 16.70 -2.77 -3.49
CA GLN A 73 17.38 -4.03 -3.20
C GLN A 73 17.17 -5.08 -4.30
N GLU A 74 15.95 -5.16 -4.84
CA GLU A 74 15.65 -6.04 -5.97
C GLU A 74 16.45 -5.72 -7.23
N GLN A 75 16.78 -4.44 -7.48
CA GLN A 75 17.57 -4.05 -8.65
C GLN A 75 19.07 -4.40 -8.50
N GLN A 76 19.51 -4.77 -7.30
CA GLN A 76 20.91 -5.09 -6.99
C GLN A 76 21.18 -6.60 -6.94
N THR A 77 20.15 -7.43 -7.06
CA THR A 77 20.23 -8.90 -6.96
C THR A 77 20.00 -9.54 -8.33
#